data_AF-A0A2G6NX61-F1
#
_entry.id   AF-A0A2G6NX61-F1
#
_cell.length_a   1.000
_cell.length_b   1.000
_cell.length_c   1.000
_cell.angle_alpha   90.00
_cell.angle_beta   90.00
_cell.angle_gamma   90.00
#
_symmetry.space_group_name_H-M   'P 1'
#
loop_
_entity.id
_entity.type
_entity.pdbx_description
1 polymer ?
#
loop_
_entity_poly.entity_id
_entity_poly.type
_entity_poly.pdbx_seq_one_letter_code
_entity_poly.pdbx_strand_id
1 'polypeptide(L)'
;MVIGGLDTRGTKSFCLYIAGSSTDLEVMNNLLLNERTGTEDFGTSYCALGIKTVASMAVCDYNLLSVGQDGLGDNSYVARIGSGSSAEFYNTLADLQNAPGYAPRDVHSIPGIPMLDPETLHLLPDSPCADAGTPLIAQGIVTDFDGDPRDVLTPDIGADEMLNASAVEIPQLATGPLTLEPAHPNPFNPLTNISFSLARSATVSVTIHDVRGHLVRRLASAAALDAGRHTMSWDGRDGAGRIMPSGAYFFRVQADDMFRSGRMLLHK
;
A
#
# COMPACT_ATOMS: atom_id res chain seq x y z
N MET A 1 5.88 -6.73 3.53
CA MET A 1 5.80 -6.07 2.21
C MET A 1 7.17 -5.86 1.55
N VAL A 2 7.46 -6.48 0.39
CA VAL A 2 8.59 -6.09 -0.49
C VAL A 2 8.01 -5.56 -1.80
N ILE A 3 7.96 -4.24 -1.93
CA ILE A 3 7.68 -3.57 -3.19
C ILE A 3 9.00 -3.50 -3.96
N GLY A 4 9.02 -4.09 -5.17
CA GLY A 4 10.22 -4.15 -6.01
C GLY A 4 10.77 -2.76 -6.37
N GLY A 5 12.09 -2.69 -6.56
CA GLY A 5 12.82 -1.47 -6.91
C GLY A 5 13.67 -1.63 -8.19
N LEU A 6 13.98 -0.50 -8.82
CA LEU A 6 14.75 -0.39 -10.07
C LEU A 6 16.20 -0.90 -9.92
N ASP A 7 16.71 -1.68 -10.87
CA ASP A 7 18.17 -1.74 -11.13
C ASP A 7 18.54 -0.56 -12.03
N THR A 8 19.43 0.30 -11.55
CA THR A 8 19.99 1.48 -12.24
C THR A 8 20.79 1.15 -13.51
N ARG A 9 20.96 -0.13 -13.86
CA ARG A 9 21.77 -0.61 -15.00
C ARG A 9 20.96 -0.99 -16.25
N GLY A 10 19.65 -0.72 -16.25
CA GLY A 10 18.86 -0.58 -17.48
C GLY A 10 18.60 -1.84 -18.30
N THR A 11 18.76 -3.06 -17.74
CA THR A 11 18.52 -4.29 -18.52
C THR A 11 17.86 -5.49 -17.84
N LYS A 12 17.48 -5.45 -16.56
CA LYS A 12 16.67 -6.50 -15.90
C LYS A 12 15.92 -5.86 -14.74
N SER A 13 14.73 -6.35 -14.44
CA SER A 13 13.98 -5.93 -13.24
C SER A 13 13.57 -7.16 -12.44
N PHE A 14 13.79 -7.11 -11.13
CA PHE A 14 13.35 -8.13 -10.18
C PHE A 14 12.65 -7.45 -9.01
N CYS A 15 11.56 -8.01 -8.50
CA CYS A 15 11.07 -7.61 -7.18
C CYS A 15 12.06 -8.11 -6.11
N LEU A 16 12.47 -9.38 -6.20
CA LEU A 16 13.50 -9.97 -5.36
C LEU A 16 14.57 -10.64 -6.22
N TYR A 17 15.85 -10.34 -5.97
CA TYR A 17 16.97 -11.07 -6.56
C TYR A 17 17.85 -11.73 -5.49
N ILE A 18 17.87 -13.06 -5.49
CA ILE A 18 18.71 -13.87 -4.61
C ILE A 18 20.07 -14.11 -5.28
N ALA A 19 21.08 -13.42 -4.76
CA ALA A 19 22.46 -13.62 -5.19
C ALA A 19 23.01 -14.95 -4.65
N GLY A 20 23.76 -15.65 -5.49
CA GLY A 20 24.30 -17.00 -5.20
C GLY A 20 25.42 -17.06 -4.16
N SER A 21 25.64 -16.00 -3.39
CA SER A 21 26.51 -15.99 -2.20
C SER A 21 25.75 -16.18 -0.89
N SER A 22 24.41 -16.18 -0.93
CA SER A 22 23.58 -16.51 0.22
C SER A 22 23.63 -18.01 0.46
N THR A 23 23.50 -18.46 1.69
CA THR A 23 23.29 -19.88 2.03
C THR A 23 22.15 -19.93 3.03
N ASP A 24 21.26 -20.92 2.87
CA ASP A 24 20.12 -21.16 3.78
C ASP A 24 19.08 -20.03 3.85
N LEU A 25 18.87 -19.30 2.75
CA LEU A 25 17.82 -18.27 2.71
C LEU A 25 16.42 -18.92 2.72
N GLU A 26 15.56 -18.45 3.60
CA GLU A 26 14.13 -18.77 3.64
C GLU A 26 13.31 -17.53 3.27
N VAL A 27 12.49 -17.66 2.22
CA VAL A 27 11.60 -16.61 1.73
C VAL A 27 10.17 -17.11 1.85
N MET A 28 9.47 -16.71 2.92
CA MET A 28 8.12 -17.19 3.21
C MET A 28 7.16 -16.04 3.50
N ASN A 29 5.89 -16.21 3.13
CA ASN A 29 4.81 -15.24 3.38
C ASN A 29 5.12 -13.85 2.80
N ASN A 30 5.60 -13.76 1.56
CA ASN A 30 5.90 -12.48 0.90
C ASN A 30 4.95 -12.17 -0.25
N LEU A 31 4.69 -10.88 -0.45
CA LEU A 31 4.14 -10.32 -1.67
C LEU A 31 5.29 -9.88 -2.57
N LEU A 32 5.40 -10.48 -3.75
CA LEU A 32 6.42 -10.18 -4.74
C LEU A 32 5.74 -9.69 -6.03
N LEU A 33 5.66 -8.37 -6.17
CA LEU A 33 4.95 -7.70 -7.25
C LEU A 33 5.91 -6.87 -8.11
N ASN A 34 5.84 -7.06 -9.43
CA ASN A 34 6.58 -6.27 -10.42
C ASN A 34 5.62 -5.70 -11.48
N GLU A 35 5.25 -4.42 -11.35
CA GLU A 35 4.14 -3.79 -12.10
C GLU A 35 4.54 -3.10 -13.42
N ARG A 36 5.75 -3.30 -13.95
CA ARG A 36 6.19 -2.53 -15.12
C ARG A 36 5.41 -2.89 -16.39
N THR A 37 4.75 -1.90 -16.98
CA THR A 37 4.14 -1.95 -18.32
C THR A 37 4.94 -1.07 -19.29
N GLY A 38 5.63 -1.62 -20.29
CA GLY A 38 6.29 -0.82 -21.33
C GLY A 38 7.22 -1.60 -22.25
N THR A 39 7.19 -1.27 -23.55
CA THR A 39 7.93 -1.91 -24.65
C THR A 39 9.16 -1.13 -25.09
N GLU A 40 9.66 -0.17 -24.30
CA GLU A 40 10.80 0.65 -24.71
C GLU A 40 12.08 -0.19 -24.71
N ASP A 41 12.38 -0.71 -25.91
CA ASP A 41 13.63 -1.28 -26.42
C ASP A 41 14.69 -1.53 -25.37
N PHE A 42 14.81 -2.76 -24.85
CA PHE A 42 16.07 -3.49 -24.59
C PHE A 42 15.70 -4.94 -24.23
N GLY A 43 16.42 -5.96 -24.73
CA GLY A 43 16.16 -7.41 -24.51
C GLY A 43 16.28 -7.89 -23.05
N THR A 44 15.31 -7.52 -22.22
CA THR A 44 15.48 -7.39 -20.77
C THR A 44 14.27 -7.97 -20.04
N SER A 45 14.51 -8.99 -19.22
CA SER A 45 13.45 -9.76 -18.57
C SER A 45 12.93 -9.06 -17.32
N TYR A 46 11.61 -9.02 -17.17
CA TYR A 46 10.92 -8.54 -15.98
C TYR A 46 10.45 -9.73 -15.16
N CYS A 47 10.96 -9.87 -13.94
CA CYS A 47 10.59 -11.00 -13.08
C CYS A 47 10.09 -10.56 -11.71
N ALA A 48 9.14 -11.31 -11.13
CA ALA A 48 8.87 -11.17 -9.71
C ALA A 48 10.09 -11.68 -8.92
N LEU A 49 10.58 -12.88 -9.26
CA LEU A 49 11.68 -13.53 -8.56
C LEU A 49 12.87 -13.83 -9.47
N GLY A 50 14.08 -13.51 -9.01
CA GLY A 50 15.32 -13.88 -9.68
C GLY A 50 16.25 -14.63 -8.75
N ILE A 51 16.76 -15.77 -9.18
CA ILE A 51 17.62 -16.63 -8.37
C ILE A 51 18.88 -16.92 -9.16
N LYS A 52 20.05 -16.60 -8.60
CA LYS A 52 21.31 -16.94 -9.28
C LYS A 52 21.59 -18.45 -9.25
N THR A 53 21.30 -19.09 -8.13
CA THR A 53 21.57 -20.53 -7.92
C THR A 53 20.55 -21.08 -6.93
N VAL A 54 19.84 -22.17 -7.26
CA VAL A 54 18.83 -22.75 -6.34
C VAL A 54 19.45 -23.35 -5.08
N ALA A 55 20.73 -23.71 -5.12
CA ALA A 55 21.47 -24.25 -3.98
C ALA A 55 21.66 -23.24 -2.82
N SER A 56 21.54 -21.94 -3.08
CA SER A 56 21.64 -20.90 -2.04
C SER A 56 20.35 -20.70 -1.23
N MET A 57 19.27 -21.41 -1.56
CA MET A 57 17.93 -21.16 -1.06
C MET A 57 17.35 -22.43 -0.42
N ALA A 58 16.99 -22.33 0.85
CA ALA A 58 16.40 -23.41 1.61
C ALA A 58 14.92 -23.56 1.26
N VAL A 59 14.16 -22.48 1.37
CA VAL A 59 12.71 -22.43 1.12
C VAL A 59 12.35 -21.12 0.43
N CYS A 60 11.39 -21.16 -0.50
CA CYS A 60 10.75 -20.00 -1.10
C CYS A 60 9.27 -20.30 -1.31
N ASP A 61 8.50 -20.35 -0.23
CA ASP A 61 7.15 -20.92 -0.22
C ASP A 61 6.12 -19.93 0.37
N TYR A 62 4.82 -20.14 0.13
CA TYR A 62 3.76 -19.26 0.61
C TYR A 62 3.96 -17.80 0.22
N ASN A 63 4.36 -17.54 -1.03
CA ASN A 63 4.52 -16.19 -1.56
C ASN A 63 3.44 -15.92 -2.61
N LEU A 64 3.02 -14.67 -2.77
CA LEU A 64 2.29 -14.26 -3.94
C LEU A 64 3.28 -13.71 -4.96
N LEU A 65 3.33 -14.33 -6.14
CA LEU A 65 4.21 -13.93 -7.23
C LEU A 65 3.37 -13.28 -8.33
N SER A 66 3.62 -12.00 -8.58
CA SER A 66 2.83 -11.20 -9.50
C SER A 66 3.70 -10.33 -10.40
N VAL A 67 3.32 -10.30 -11.67
CA VAL A 67 3.92 -9.46 -12.71
C VAL A 67 2.75 -8.84 -13.46
N GLY A 68 2.82 -7.52 -13.73
CA GLY A 68 1.69 -6.70 -14.22
C GLY A 68 0.71 -7.44 -15.14
N GLN A 69 -0.57 -7.49 -14.74
CA GLN A 69 -1.60 -8.33 -15.38
C GLN A 69 -2.13 -7.80 -16.72
N ASP A 70 -1.82 -6.55 -17.10
CA ASP A 70 -2.27 -5.98 -18.37
C ASP A 70 -1.39 -6.44 -19.54
N GLY A 71 -1.61 -7.69 -19.93
CA GLY A 71 -0.88 -8.35 -21.00
C GLY A 71 0.52 -8.73 -20.56
N LEU A 72 0.81 -10.03 -20.53
CA LEU A 72 2.17 -10.54 -20.60
C LEU A 72 2.77 -10.05 -21.94
N GLY A 73 3.20 -8.78 -21.99
CA GLY A 73 3.96 -8.26 -23.10
C GLY A 73 5.25 -9.05 -23.25
N ASP A 74 5.87 -8.93 -24.42
CA ASP A 74 7.14 -9.60 -24.71
C ASP A 74 8.15 -9.36 -23.57
N ASN A 75 8.59 -10.43 -22.88
CA ASN A 75 9.60 -10.50 -21.80
C ASN A 75 9.16 -10.35 -20.31
N SER A 76 7.90 -10.63 -19.95
CA SER A 76 7.46 -10.75 -18.54
C SER A 76 7.43 -12.20 -18.06
N TYR A 77 8.02 -12.48 -16.89
CA TYR A 77 8.16 -13.84 -16.34
C TYR A 77 7.89 -13.85 -14.84
N VAL A 78 7.23 -14.89 -14.31
CA VAL A 78 7.11 -15.06 -12.85
C VAL A 78 8.48 -15.15 -12.20
N ALA A 79 9.39 -15.92 -12.79
CA ALA A 79 10.73 -16.08 -12.26
C ALA A 79 11.81 -16.33 -13.30
N ARG A 80 13.05 -16.13 -12.85
CA ARG A 80 14.27 -16.46 -13.58
C ARG A 80 15.25 -17.19 -12.67
N ILE A 81 15.77 -18.32 -13.14
CA ILE A 81 16.79 -19.10 -12.42
C ILE A 81 18.08 -19.12 -13.26
N GLY A 82 19.22 -18.81 -12.63
CA GLY A 82 20.55 -18.86 -13.25
C GLY A 82 21.15 -17.51 -13.65
N SER A 83 22.27 -17.54 -14.38
CA SER A 83 23.05 -16.35 -14.78
C SER A 83 23.49 -16.42 -16.24
N GLY A 84 23.71 -15.25 -16.86
CA GLY A 84 24.16 -15.18 -18.25
C GLY A 84 23.18 -15.83 -19.24
N SER A 85 23.74 -16.49 -20.26
CA SER A 85 23.01 -17.17 -21.33
C SER A 85 22.40 -18.51 -20.93
N SER A 86 22.76 -19.07 -19.77
CA SER A 86 22.22 -20.33 -19.26
C SER A 86 21.06 -20.11 -18.27
N ALA A 87 20.48 -18.91 -18.25
CA ALA A 87 19.36 -18.61 -17.35
C ALA A 87 18.06 -19.12 -17.95
N GLU A 88 17.26 -19.78 -17.13
CA GLU A 88 15.92 -20.24 -17.46
C GLU A 88 14.88 -19.23 -16.98
N PHE A 89 13.77 -19.13 -17.72
CA PHE A 89 12.69 -18.18 -17.49
C PHE A 89 11.37 -18.92 -17.43
N TYR A 90 10.54 -18.57 -16.45
CA TYR A 90 9.25 -19.23 -16.19
C TYR A 90 8.13 -18.22 -16.33
N ASN A 91 7.21 -18.46 -17.25
CA ASN A 91 6.12 -17.55 -17.56
C ASN A 91 4.98 -17.64 -16.53
N THR A 92 4.77 -18.83 -15.98
CA THR A 92 3.72 -19.09 -14.98
C THR A 92 4.31 -19.63 -13.70
N LEU A 93 3.56 -19.50 -12.61
CA LEU A 93 3.92 -20.12 -11.35
C LEU A 93 3.95 -21.65 -11.48
N ALA A 94 3.01 -22.23 -12.23
CA ALA A 94 2.98 -23.67 -12.46
C ALA A 94 4.26 -24.17 -13.14
N ASP A 95 4.81 -23.44 -14.12
CA ASP A 95 6.08 -23.81 -14.76
C ASP A 95 7.24 -23.77 -13.78
N LEU A 96 7.29 -22.72 -12.94
CA LEU A 96 8.31 -22.57 -11.90
C LEU A 96 8.23 -23.70 -10.86
N GLN A 97 7.03 -24.06 -10.41
CA GLN A 97 6.79 -25.13 -9.45
C GLN A 97 7.12 -26.52 -10.00
N ASN A 98 7.25 -26.66 -11.32
CA ASN A 98 7.72 -27.88 -11.97
C ASN A 98 9.21 -27.81 -12.37
N ALA A 99 9.90 -26.70 -12.07
CA ALA A 99 11.28 -26.50 -12.45
C ALA A 99 12.23 -27.47 -11.70
N PRO A 100 13.13 -28.18 -12.42
CA PRO A 100 14.05 -29.13 -11.82
C PRO A 100 14.90 -28.52 -10.70
N GLY A 101 14.88 -29.15 -9.51
CA GLY A 101 15.65 -28.69 -8.35
C GLY A 101 15.07 -27.49 -7.60
N TYR A 102 14.04 -26.84 -8.14
CA TYR A 102 13.31 -25.76 -7.46
C TYR A 102 11.98 -26.24 -6.86
N ALA A 103 11.24 -27.08 -7.59
CA ALA A 103 9.89 -27.56 -7.26
C ALA A 103 9.57 -27.79 -5.77
N PRO A 104 10.41 -28.46 -4.97
CA PRO A 104 10.09 -28.75 -3.56
C PRO A 104 10.09 -27.53 -2.62
N ARG A 105 10.55 -26.37 -3.09
CA ARG A 105 10.78 -25.17 -2.26
C ARG A 105 9.64 -24.17 -2.29
N ASP A 106 8.67 -24.36 -3.17
CA ASP A 106 7.68 -23.35 -3.56
C ASP A 106 6.31 -23.96 -3.85
N VAL A 107 5.83 -24.84 -2.96
CA VAL A 107 4.67 -25.70 -3.21
C VAL A 107 3.33 -24.96 -3.05
N HIS A 108 3.30 -23.94 -2.21
CA HIS A 108 2.11 -23.23 -1.74
C HIS A 108 2.10 -21.74 -2.11
N SER A 109 3.11 -21.24 -2.84
CA SER A 109 2.96 -19.92 -3.44
C SER A 109 1.80 -19.91 -4.43
N ILE A 110 1.27 -18.71 -4.64
CA ILE A 110 0.06 -18.49 -5.42
C ILE A 110 0.28 -17.40 -6.49
N PRO A 111 -0.37 -17.50 -7.66
CA PRO A 111 -0.42 -16.42 -8.62
C PRO A 111 -1.54 -15.45 -8.24
N GLY A 112 -1.42 -14.18 -8.62
CA GLY A 112 -2.51 -13.21 -8.45
C GLY A 112 -1.99 -11.79 -8.31
N ILE A 113 -2.88 -10.84 -8.06
CA ILE A 113 -2.54 -9.51 -7.56
C ILE A 113 -3.03 -9.47 -6.11
N PRO A 114 -2.23 -8.99 -5.15
CA PRO A 114 -2.73 -8.81 -3.81
C PRO A 114 -3.83 -7.75 -3.85
N MET A 115 -5.02 -8.10 -3.38
CA MET A 115 -6.10 -7.13 -3.27
C MET A 115 -5.85 -6.32 -2.01
N LEU A 116 -5.29 -5.12 -2.17
CA LEU A 116 -4.96 -4.24 -1.06
C LEU A 116 -5.95 -3.08 -0.99
N ASP A 117 -6.28 -2.67 0.23
CA ASP A 117 -6.92 -1.40 0.50
C ASP A 117 -5.96 -0.27 0.05
N PRO A 118 -6.38 0.61 -0.86
CA PRO A 118 -5.46 1.57 -1.46
C PRO A 118 -4.95 2.63 -0.46
N GLU A 119 -5.58 2.78 0.71
CA GLU A 119 -5.25 3.76 1.76
C GLU A 119 -4.24 3.25 2.76
N THR A 120 -4.52 2.05 3.26
CA THR A 120 -3.79 1.42 4.34
C THR A 120 -2.75 0.46 3.83
N LEU A 121 -2.88 0.04 2.57
CA LEU A 121 -2.15 -1.09 1.96
C LEU A 121 -2.44 -2.43 2.64
N HIS A 122 -3.45 -2.49 3.53
CA HIS A 122 -3.91 -3.72 4.17
C HIS A 122 -4.58 -4.67 3.17
N LEU A 123 -4.51 -5.97 3.43
CA LEU A 123 -5.22 -6.95 2.63
C LEU A 123 -6.74 -6.78 2.72
N LEU A 124 -7.39 -6.78 1.56
CA LEU A 124 -8.84 -6.87 1.47
C LEU A 124 -9.29 -8.31 1.79
N PRO A 125 -10.49 -8.49 2.38
CA PRO A 125 -10.98 -9.82 2.77
C PRO A 125 -11.00 -10.87 1.66
N ASP A 126 -11.22 -10.46 0.41
CA ASP A 126 -11.28 -11.36 -0.75
C ASP A 126 -9.92 -11.54 -1.43
N SER A 127 -8.84 -11.02 -0.84
CA SER A 127 -7.50 -11.15 -1.39
C SER A 127 -7.08 -12.62 -1.41
N PRO A 128 -6.42 -13.10 -2.49
CA PRO A 128 -5.88 -14.46 -2.51
C PRO A 128 -4.80 -14.70 -1.44
N CYS A 129 -4.25 -13.63 -0.86
CA CYS A 129 -3.26 -13.68 0.21
C CYS A 129 -3.85 -13.79 1.61
N ALA A 130 -5.15 -13.53 1.76
CA ALA A 130 -5.84 -13.57 3.04
C ALA A 130 -5.88 -15.02 3.57
N ASP A 131 -5.49 -15.22 4.82
CA ASP A 131 -5.41 -16.50 5.54
C ASP A 131 -4.61 -17.59 4.81
N ALA A 132 -3.74 -17.21 3.87
CA ALA A 132 -3.11 -18.12 2.92
C ALA A 132 -1.65 -18.46 3.24
N GLY A 133 -1.08 -17.88 4.29
CA GLY A 133 0.33 -18.05 4.68
C GLY A 133 0.58 -19.26 5.60
N THR A 134 1.86 -19.44 5.94
CA THR A 134 2.30 -20.48 6.89
C THR A 134 2.60 -19.88 8.27
N PRO A 135 2.14 -20.48 9.39
CA PRO A 135 2.48 -20.04 10.73
C PRO A 135 3.99 -20.09 11.01
N LEU A 136 4.55 -18.98 11.50
CA LEU A 136 5.98 -18.84 11.82
C LEU A 136 6.28 -18.73 13.33
N ILE A 137 5.32 -19.11 14.18
CA ILE A 137 5.45 -19.02 15.64
C ILE A 137 6.55 -19.94 16.18
N ALA A 138 6.75 -21.10 15.56
CA ALA A 138 7.82 -22.02 15.95
C ALA A 138 9.22 -21.39 15.76
N GLN A 139 9.34 -20.43 14.85
CA GLN A 139 10.52 -19.63 14.56
C GLN A 139 10.62 -18.37 15.44
N GLY A 140 9.68 -18.17 16.37
CA GLY A 140 9.63 -17.01 17.27
C GLY A 140 9.10 -15.73 16.61
N ILE A 141 8.54 -15.83 15.40
CA ILE A 141 7.97 -14.70 14.67
C ILE A 141 6.48 -14.63 15.01
N VAL A 142 6.13 -13.69 15.88
CA VAL A 142 4.78 -13.55 16.46
C VAL A 142 4.07 -12.25 16.08
N THR A 143 4.79 -11.33 15.45
CA THR A 143 4.24 -10.08 14.93
C THR A 143 4.60 -9.90 13.47
N ASP A 144 3.85 -9.06 12.79
CA ASP A 144 4.09 -8.66 11.42
C ASP A 144 5.06 -7.48 11.31
N PHE A 145 5.12 -6.85 10.13
CA PHE A 145 6.03 -5.73 9.86
C PHE A 145 5.63 -4.44 10.60
N ASP A 146 4.34 -4.21 10.79
CA ASP A 146 3.80 -3.05 11.49
C ASP A 146 3.76 -3.26 13.02
N GLY A 147 4.08 -4.48 13.45
CA GLY A 147 4.22 -4.87 14.84
C GLY A 147 2.94 -5.46 15.42
N ASP A 148 1.94 -5.72 14.58
CA ASP A 148 0.68 -6.31 14.98
C ASP A 148 0.82 -7.83 15.14
N PRO A 149 0.05 -8.45 16.06
CA PRO A 149 0.10 -9.89 16.27
C PRO A 149 -0.31 -10.65 15.01
N ARG A 150 0.49 -11.66 14.62
CA ARG A 150 0.13 -12.59 13.55
C ARG A 150 -0.94 -13.58 13.97
N ASP A 151 -1.84 -13.95 13.06
CA ASP A 151 -2.68 -15.11 13.27
C ASP A 151 -1.80 -16.36 13.43
N VAL A 152 -2.16 -17.16 14.44
CA VAL A 152 -1.35 -18.28 14.90
C VAL A 152 -1.55 -19.56 14.08
N LEU A 153 -2.58 -19.59 13.24
CA LEU A 153 -3.01 -20.73 12.44
C LEU A 153 -2.95 -20.44 10.94
N THR A 154 -3.37 -19.24 10.52
CA THR A 154 -3.50 -18.84 9.12
C THR A 154 -3.06 -17.40 8.93
N PRO A 155 -1.76 -17.08 9.11
CA PRO A 155 -1.30 -15.72 8.86
C PRO A 155 -1.44 -15.34 7.39
N ASP A 156 -1.55 -14.05 7.12
CA ASP A 156 -1.65 -13.54 5.76
C ASP A 156 -0.30 -13.64 4.99
N ILE A 157 -0.36 -13.97 3.69
CA ILE A 157 0.80 -13.83 2.80
C ILE A 157 1.09 -12.33 2.66
N GLY A 158 2.31 -11.92 2.99
CA GLY A 158 2.71 -10.52 3.05
C GLY A 158 2.86 -10.00 4.47
N ALA A 159 2.31 -10.74 5.44
CA ALA A 159 2.27 -10.41 6.85
C ALA A 159 1.62 -9.06 7.09
N ASP A 160 0.36 -8.95 6.69
CA ASP A 160 -0.45 -7.77 6.92
C ASP A 160 -1.77 -8.30 7.42
N GLU A 161 -1.89 -8.42 8.74
CA GLU A 161 -3.00 -9.10 9.37
C GLU A 161 -4.24 -8.22 9.32
N MET A 162 -5.34 -8.76 8.81
CA MET A 162 -6.61 -8.05 8.88
C MET A 162 -7.00 -7.73 10.34
N LEU A 163 -7.00 -6.44 10.69
CA LEU A 163 -7.58 -5.98 11.96
C LEU A 163 -9.10 -6.30 11.98
N ASN A 164 -9.46 -7.36 12.69
CA ASN A 164 -10.81 -7.82 12.99
C ASN A 164 -11.66 -8.29 11.80
N ALA A 165 -11.38 -9.51 11.31
CA ALA A 165 -12.38 -10.31 10.61
C ALA A 165 -13.47 -10.80 11.58
N SER A 166 -14.35 -9.92 12.07
CA SER A 166 -15.75 -10.21 12.45
C SER A 166 -16.48 -9.01 13.08
N ALA A 167 -17.60 -8.64 12.43
CA ALA A 167 -18.77 -7.92 12.93
C ALA A 167 -18.80 -6.37 12.90
N VAL A 168 -19.67 -5.89 11.99
CA VAL A 168 -20.44 -4.61 11.98
C VAL A 168 -19.84 -3.44 11.17
N GLU A 169 -20.62 -2.99 10.17
CA GLU A 169 -20.36 -1.87 9.24
C GLU A 169 -19.88 -0.57 9.91
N ILE A 170 -18.82 0.03 9.37
CA ILE A 170 -18.66 1.49 9.32
C ILE A 170 -18.20 1.88 7.91
N PRO A 171 -19.02 2.58 7.11
CA PRO A 171 -18.56 3.10 5.83
C PRO A 171 -17.74 4.38 6.08
N GLN A 172 -16.43 4.38 5.84
CA GLN A 172 -15.76 5.64 5.47
C GLN A 172 -14.45 5.48 4.69
N LEU A 173 -14.51 5.82 3.39
CA LEU A 173 -13.40 6.03 2.44
C LEU A 173 -12.45 7.19 2.84
N ALA A 174 -11.16 7.04 2.56
CA ALA A 174 -10.22 8.07 2.12
C ALA A 174 -8.89 7.67 1.36
N THR A 175 -8.90 6.87 0.27
CA THR A 175 -7.98 7.04 -0.88
C THR A 175 -8.78 7.36 -2.10
N GLY A 176 -9.35 8.55 -2.03
CA GLY A 176 -9.46 9.34 -3.23
C GLY A 176 -8.17 10.14 -3.42
N PRO A 177 -8.03 10.82 -4.57
CA PRO A 177 -7.02 11.85 -4.85
C PRO A 177 -6.89 13.00 -3.82
N LEU A 178 -7.71 13.00 -2.77
CA LEU A 178 -7.75 13.95 -1.66
C LEU A 178 -7.81 13.17 -0.33
N THR A 179 -6.75 13.26 0.47
CA THR A 179 -6.70 12.71 1.83
C THR A 179 -6.79 13.84 2.85
N LEU A 180 -7.42 13.59 4.00
CA LEU A 180 -7.70 14.61 5.02
C LEU A 180 -7.25 14.12 6.38
N GLU A 181 -6.38 14.89 7.04
CA GLU A 181 -5.92 14.59 8.39
C GLU A 181 -6.90 15.16 9.44
N PRO A 182 -6.98 14.55 10.63
CA PRO A 182 -7.67 15.16 11.75
C PRO A 182 -7.12 16.56 12.05
N ALA A 183 -8.01 17.48 12.44
CA ALA A 183 -7.58 18.81 12.87
C ALA A 183 -6.66 18.68 14.09
N HIS A 184 -5.53 19.41 14.10
CA HIS A 184 -4.58 19.39 15.19
C HIS A 184 -4.05 20.80 15.53
N PRO A 185 -4.00 21.20 16.82
CA PRO A 185 -4.49 20.46 17.99
C PRO A 185 -6.02 20.29 17.97
N ASN A 186 -6.55 19.28 18.67
CA ASN A 186 -7.98 19.09 18.88
C ASN A 186 -8.20 18.27 20.18
N PRO A 187 -8.80 18.84 21.25
CA PRO A 187 -9.39 20.17 21.34
C PRO A 187 -8.38 21.31 21.17
N PHE A 188 -8.82 22.49 20.72
CA PHE A 188 -7.93 23.63 20.44
C PHE A 188 -8.39 24.93 21.08
N ASN A 189 -7.43 25.82 21.36
CA ASN A 189 -7.65 27.16 21.90
C ASN A 189 -6.61 28.19 21.39
N PRO A 190 -6.99 29.18 20.58
CA PRO A 190 -8.10 29.17 19.63
C PRO A 190 -7.64 28.71 18.23
N LEU A 191 -6.41 28.22 18.08
CA LEU A 191 -5.83 27.85 16.78
C LEU A 191 -5.79 26.33 16.57
N THR A 192 -6.34 25.85 15.46
CA THR A 192 -6.15 24.50 14.94
C THR A 192 -5.69 24.54 13.50
N ASN A 193 -4.98 23.51 13.07
CA ASN A 193 -4.60 23.28 11.69
C ASN A 193 -5.49 22.20 11.06
N ILE A 194 -5.80 22.38 9.79
CA ILE A 194 -6.51 21.45 8.92
C ILE A 194 -5.53 21.08 7.82
N SER A 195 -5.02 19.85 7.86
CA SER A 195 -4.03 19.34 6.91
C SER A 195 -4.67 18.35 5.96
N PHE A 196 -4.31 18.42 4.67
CA PHE A 196 -4.83 17.55 3.62
C PHE A 196 -3.77 17.37 2.53
N SER A 197 -3.82 16.24 1.82
CA SER A 197 -2.90 15.99 0.70
C SER A 197 -3.67 15.77 -0.59
N LEU A 198 -3.09 16.27 -1.69
CA LEU A 198 -3.60 16.13 -3.03
C LEU A 198 -2.68 15.21 -3.84
N ALA A 199 -3.24 14.18 -4.48
CA ALA A 199 -2.47 13.28 -5.35
C ALA A 199 -2.08 13.95 -6.68
N ARG A 200 -2.85 14.97 -7.10
CA ARG A 200 -2.61 15.79 -8.31
C ARG A 200 -3.05 17.23 -8.05
N SER A 201 -2.60 18.17 -8.87
CA SER A 201 -3.07 19.56 -8.78
C SER A 201 -4.61 19.63 -8.95
N ALA A 202 -5.27 20.45 -8.14
CA ALA A 202 -6.73 20.55 -8.06
C ALA A 202 -7.20 21.94 -7.60
N THR A 203 -8.47 22.25 -7.85
CA THR A 203 -9.14 23.47 -7.36
C THR A 203 -9.80 23.20 -6.00
N VAL A 204 -9.30 23.86 -4.95
CA VAL A 204 -9.64 23.55 -3.55
C VAL A 204 -10.46 24.64 -2.87
N SER A 205 -11.52 24.24 -2.17
CA SER A 205 -12.28 25.09 -1.23
C SER A 205 -12.29 24.47 0.17
N VAL A 206 -12.06 25.28 1.20
CA VAL A 206 -12.06 24.83 2.61
C VAL A 206 -13.04 25.67 3.40
N THR A 207 -14.03 25.02 4.03
CA THR A 207 -15.10 25.68 4.79
C THR A 207 -15.26 25.09 6.19
N ILE A 208 -15.74 25.91 7.12
CA ILE A 208 -16.04 25.58 8.52
C ILE A 208 -17.54 25.76 8.76
N HIS A 209 -18.17 24.83 9.46
CA HIS A 209 -19.61 24.79 9.74
C HIS A 209 -19.90 24.54 11.23
N ASP A 210 -21.03 25.05 11.71
CA ASP A 210 -21.57 24.74 13.04
C ASP A 210 -22.31 23.38 13.05
N VAL A 211 -22.76 22.93 14.22
CA VAL A 211 -23.52 21.67 14.36
C VAL A 211 -24.86 21.63 13.63
N ARG A 212 -25.37 22.79 13.19
CA ARG A 212 -26.59 22.91 12.37
C ARG A 212 -26.27 22.97 10.88
N GLY A 213 -24.99 22.86 10.50
CA GLY A 213 -24.52 22.94 9.12
C GLY A 213 -24.33 24.37 8.60
N HIS A 214 -24.58 25.41 9.40
CA HIS A 214 -24.41 26.79 8.95
C HIS A 214 -22.93 27.08 8.70
N LEU A 215 -22.64 27.73 7.58
CA LEU A 215 -21.29 28.19 7.25
C LEU A 215 -20.81 29.23 8.27
N VAL A 216 -19.76 28.88 9.00
CA VAL A 216 -19.09 29.74 9.98
C VAL A 216 -18.01 30.56 9.30
N ARG A 217 -17.13 29.90 8.52
CA ARG A 217 -16.01 30.56 7.85
C ARG A 217 -15.60 29.80 6.60
N ARG A 218 -15.05 30.51 5.61
CA ARG A 218 -14.33 29.92 4.48
C ARG A 218 -12.85 30.25 4.64
N LEU A 219 -11.99 29.24 4.64
CA LEU A 219 -10.54 29.37 4.74
C LEU A 219 -9.88 29.47 3.36
N ALA A 220 -10.44 28.79 2.37
CA ALA A 220 -10.02 28.88 0.97
C ALA A 220 -11.25 28.83 0.04
N SER A 221 -11.18 29.54 -1.09
CA SER A 221 -12.26 29.63 -2.08
C SER A 221 -11.70 29.38 -3.47
N ALA A 222 -11.95 28.19 -4.02
CA ALA A 222 -11.49 27.79 -5.35
C ALA A 222 -10.00 28.09 -5.62
N ALA A 223 -9.13 27.77 -4.67
CA ALA A 223 -7.70 27.95 -4.80
C ALA A 223 -7.08 26.82 -5.63
N ALA A 224 -6.36 27.13 -6.70
CA ALA A 224 -5.56 26.14 -7.42
C ALA A 224 -4.35 25.76 -6.55
N LEU A 225 -4.27 24.49 -6.17
CA LEU A 225 -3.18 23.94 -5.36
C LEU A 225 -2.52 22.79 -6.11
N ASP A 226 -1.20 22.69 -6.01
CA ASP A 226 -0.43 21.61 -6.60
C ASP A 226 -0.56 20.29 -5.82
N ALA A 227 -0.14 19.19 -6.45
CA ALA A 227 0.03 17.92 -5.75
C ALA A 227 0.93 18.08 -4.52
N GLY A 228 0.61 17.35 -3.45
CA GLY A 228 1.35 17.39 -2.20
C GLY A 228 0.49 17.83 -1.01
N ARG A 229 1.16 18.08 0.12
CA ARG A 229 0.54 18.35 1.41
C ARG A 229 0.29 19.85 1.61
N HIS A 230 -0.90 20.17 2.06
CA HIS A 230 -1.37 21.53 2.33
C HIS A 230 -1.89 21.64 3.75
N THR A 231 -1.84 22.85 4.31
CA THR A 231 -2.35 23.11 5.66
C THR A 231 -3.00 24.49 5.72
N MET A 232 -4.19 24.53 6.29
CA MET A 232 -4.97 25.74 6.52
C MET A 232 -5.28 25.86 8.01
N SER A 233 -5.12 27.05 8.58
CA SER A 233 -5.37 27.26 10.01
C SER A 233 -6.70 27.95 10.26
N TRP A 234 -7.38 27.56 11.34
CA TRP A 234 -8.57 28.24 11.85
C TRP A 234 -8.36 28.70 13.29
N ASP A 235 -8.69 29.96 13.55
CA ASP A 235 -8.50 30.69 14.81
C ASP A 235 -9.76 30.76 15.68
N GLY A 236 -10.78 29.93 15.38
CA GLY A 236 -12.04 29.93 16.11
C GLY A 236 -12.94 31.15 15.84
N ARG A 237 -12.71 31.91 14.76
CA ARG A 237 -13.56 33.06 14.37
C ARG A 237 -14.42 32.79 13.13
N ASP A 238 -15.57 33.46 13.04
CA ASP A 238 -16.42 33.44 11.85
C ASP A 238 -15.92 34.39 10.74
N GLY A 239 -16.63 34.42 9.60
CA GLY A 239 -16.31 35.32 8.49
C GLY A 239 -16.41 36.82 8.79
N ALA A 240 -17.04 37.22 9.89
CA ALA A 240 -17.10 38.61 10.37
C ALA A 240 -16.03 38.91 11.45
N GLY A 241 -15.14 37.95 11.74
CA GLY A 241 -14.11 38.07 12.77
C GLY A 241 -14.62 37.89 14.20
N ARG A 242 -15.90 37.52 14.39
CA ARG A 242 -16.49 37.27 15.70
C ARG A 242 -16.00 35.93 16.23
N ILE A 243 -15.71 35.91 17.52
CA ILE A 243 -15.24 34.72 18.22
C ILE A 243 -16.40 33.73 18.35
N MET A 244 -16.19 32.49 17.92
CA MET A 244 -17.19 31.42 18.00
C MET A 244 -17.21 30.79 19.40
N PRO A 245 -18.36 30.40 19.96
CA PRO A 245 -18.44 29.76 21.28
C PRO A 245 -17.70 28.41 21.33
N SER A 246 -17.34 27.95 22.54
CA SER A 246 -16.82 26.60 22.73
C SER A 246 -17.86 25.57 22.27
N GLY A 247 -17.42 24.51 21.60
CA GLY A 247 -18.32 23.53 21.01
C GLY A 247 -17.72 22.77 19.83
N ALA A 248 -18.50 21.85 19.28
CA ALA A 248 -18.13 21.08 18.10
C ALA A 248 -18.33 21.90 16.82
N TYR A 249 -17.37 21.80 15.92
CA TYR A 249 -17.38 22.37 14.58
C TYR A 249 -16.96 21.34 13.56
N PHE A 250 -17.36 21.55 12.31
CA PHE A 250 -17.02 20.66 11.20
C PHE A 250 -16.28 21.45 10.13
N PHE A 251 -15.22 20.89 9.57
CA PHE A 251 -14.56 21.43 8.39
C PHE A 251 -14.83 20.53 7.19
N ARG A 252 -14.89 21.14 6.00
CA ARG A 252 -14.97 20.45 4.72
C ARG A 252 -13.86 20.96 3.81
N VAL A 253 -13.12 20.04 3.21
CA VAL A 253 -12.16 20.30 2.13
C VAL A 253 -12.76 19.70 0.86
N GLN A 254 -12.98 20.53 -0.16
CA GLN A 254 -13.42 20.12 -1.48
C GLN A 254 -12.27 20.35 -2.46
N ALA A 255 -11.91 19.35 -3.26
CA ALA A 255 -10.93 19.43 -4.34
C ALA A 255 -11.61 18.94 -5.64
N ASP A 256 -11.77 19.83 -6.61
CA ASP A 256 -12.57 19.60 -7.82
C ASP A 256 -14.00 19.09 -7.45
N ASP A 257 -14.32 17.86 -7.85
CA ASP A 257 -15.58 17.14 -7.62
C ASP A 257 -15.59 16.30 -6.33
N MET A 258 -14.45 16.15 -5.66
CA MET A 258 -14.31 15.37 -4.44
C MET A 258 -14.35 16.25 -3.20
N PHE A 259 -14.83 15.69 -2.08
CA PHE A 259 -14.67 16.35 -0.79
C PHE A 259 -14.43 15.36 0.35
N ARG A 260 -13.81 15.86 1.41
CA ARG A 260 -13.65 15.20 2.71
C ARG A 260 -14.05 16.18 3.82
N SER A 261 -14.47 15.67 4.96
CA SER A 261 -14.88 16.50 6.09
C SER A 261 -14.34 15.91 7.39
N GLY A 262 -14.13 16.77 8.39
CA GLY A 262 -13.67 16.36 9.71
C GLY A 262 -14.32 17.18 10.82
N ARG A 263 -14.21 16.70 12.06
CA ARG A 263 -14.77 17.35 13.26
C ARG A 263 -13.64 17.90 14.13
N MET A 264 -13.89 19.04 14.76
CA MET A 264 -12.98 19.67 15.72
C MET A 264 -13.75 20.25 16.90
N LEU A 265 -13.09 20.31 18.06
CA LEU A 265 -13.64 20.82 19.31
C LEU A 265 -12.91 22.11 19.71
N LEU A 266 -13.62 23.23 19.63
CA LEU A 266 -13.13 24.49 20.18
C LEU A 266 -13.37 24.48 21.68
N HIS A 267 -12.30 24.63 22.45
CA HIS A 267 -12.35 24.74 23.90
C HIS A 267 -11.66 26.05 24.33
N LYS A 268 -12.30 26.82 25.21
CA LYS A 268 -11.75 28.07 25.73
C LYS A 268 -11.78 28.08 27.23
#